data_AF-A0A2E9QNB3-F1
#
_entry.id   AF-A0A2E9QNB3-F1
#
_cell.length_a   1.000
_cell.length_b   1.000
_cell.length_c   1.000
_cell.angle_alpha   90.00
_cell.angle_beta   90.00
_cell.angle_gamma   90.00
#
_symmetry.space_group_name_H-M   'P 1'
#
loop_
_entity.id
_entity.type
_entity.pdbx_description
1 polymer ?
#
loop_
_entity_poly.entity_id
_entity_poly.type
_entity_poly.pdbx_seq_one_letter_code
_entity_poly.pdbx_strand_id
1 'polypeptide(L)'
;MRETYMCIVFATICLGCSAHSAHAQDTKTAPLVFSESIPVAQTQDVDVRNVRLVGAVPKKAALGTKKSSLTITPGKYWLGGAIGSVAGFGIGHAIVGEYGSMGWIFTLTELLALSIPVVAAGITAIAIWDGEGINTTFDQIIDTWSVFLWIGLGLYAALRVWEIIDLWTRPKVKWPGQTTKTSAVTNMMLVPTFSPTGAGLSFQLSF
;
A
#
# COMPACT_ATOMS: atom_id res chain seq x y z
N MET A 1 -31.60 17.17 20.35
CA MET A 1 -31.10 15.94 19.68
C MET A 1 -30.37 16.19 18.37
N ARG A 2 -30.63 17.25 17.59
CA ARG A 2 -29.91 17.53 16.32
C ARG A 2 -28.43 17.90 16.47
N GLU A 3 -28.03 18.54 17.58
CA GLU A 3 -26.63 18.98 17.77
C GLU A 3 -25.66 17.83 18.07
N THR A 4 -26.13 16.75 18.68
CA THR A 4 -25.26 15.64 19.10
C THR A 4 -24.82 14.75 17.93
N TYR A 5 -25.65 14.62 16.89
CA TYR A 5 -25.32 13.83 15.69
C TYR A 5 -24.35 14.56 14.76
N MET A 6 -24.38 15.90 14.76
CA MET A 6 -23.45 16.69 13.95
C MET A 6 -22.00 16.54 14.44
N CYS A 7 -21.78 16.42 15.75
CA CYS A 7 -20.45 16.14 16.32
C CYS A 7 -19.87 14.77 15.94
N ILE A 8 -20.70 13.73 15.79
CA ILE A 8 -20.22 12.36 15.49
C ILE A 8 -19.80 12.24 14.02
N VAL A 9 -20.55 12.85 13.11
CA VAL A 9 -20.20 12.88 11.67
C VAL A 9 -18.95 13.74 11.44
N PHE A 10 -18.82 14.90 12.11
CA PHE A 10 -17.60 15.71 12.06
C PHE A 10 -16.39 14.99 12.65
N ALA A 11 -16.54 14.26 13.77
CA ALA A 11 -15.44 13.52 14.39
C ALA A 11 -14.90 12.40 13.47
N THR A 12 -15.76 11.76 12.69
CA THR A 12 -15.37 10.66 11.79
C THR A 12 -14.65 11.19 10.55
N ILE A 13 -15.02 12.37 10.05
CA ILE A 13 -14.34 13.05 8.93
C ILE A 13 -13.01 13.67 9.39
N CYS A 14 -12.95 14.24 10.60
CA CYS A 14 -11.71 14.81 11.15
C CYS A 14 -10.65 13.76 11.48
N LEU A 15 -11.02 12.54 11.90
CA LEU A 15 -10.06 11.45 12.16
C LEU A 15 -9.35 10.96 10.90
N GLY A 16 -9.91 11.20 9.70
CA GLY A 16 -9.25 10.93 8.42
C GLY A 16 -8.31 12.05 7.94
N CYS A 17 -8.35 13.24 8.57
CA CYS A 17 -7.61 14.42 8.12
C CYS A 17 -6.52 14.91 9.09
N SER A 18 -6.40 14.33 10.29
CA SER A 18 -5.39 14.71 11.29
C SER A 18 -3.97 14.16 11.05
N ALA A 19 -3.60 13.94 9.79
CA ALA A 19 -2.21 13.73 9.38
C ALA A 19 -1.72 14.82 8.41
N HIS A 20 -2.09 16.10 8.60
CA HIS A 20 -1.32 17.28 8.17
C HIS A 20 -2.03 18.57 8.61
N SER A 21 -1.82 18.98 9.87
CA SER A 21 -1.90 20.39 10.25
C SER A 21 -1.22 20.54 11.60
N ALA A 22 0.10 20.74 11.55
CA ALA A 22 0.84 21.28 12.66
C ALA A 22 0.32 22.71 12.90
N HIS A 23 -0.55 22.84 13.89
CA HIS A 23 -0.96 24.11 14.45
C HIS A 23 0.29 24.78 15.02
N ALA A 24 0.75 25.85 14.36
CA ALA A 24 1.75 26.74 14.90
C ALA A 24 1.17 27.36 16.19
N GLN A 25 1.57 26.84 17.33
CA GLN A 25 1.43 27.56 18.59
C GLN A 25 2.58 28.56 18.65
N ASP A 26 2.19 29.81 18.84
CA ASP A 26 3.06 30.97 19.03
C ASP A 26 3.72 30.88 20.41
N THR A 27 4.63 29.92 20.58
CA THR A 27 5.52 29.84 21.73
C THR A 27 6.72 30.75 21.48
N LYS A 28 6.69 31.88 22.19
CA LYS A 28 7.78 32.83 22.36
C LYS A 28 8.92 32.16 23.14
N THR A 29 9.67 31.29 22.46
CA THR A 29 10.83 30.59 23.01
C THR A 29 12.10 31.35 22.64
N ALA A 30 12.96 31.57 23.64
CA ALA A 30 14.23 32.26 23.53
C ALA A 30 15.14 31.63 22.43
N PRO A 31 16.00 32.43 21.77
CA PRO A 31 16.92 31.91 20.76
C PRO A 31 17.97 31.00 21.42
N LEU A 32 17.77 29.68 21.28
CA LEU A 32 18.85 28.72 21.49
C LEU A 32 19.77 28.78 20.28
N VAL A 33 20.89 29.49 20.45
CA VAL A 33 22.03 29.46 19.54
C VAL A 33 22.70 28.10 19.69
N PHE A 34 22.29 27.14 18.86
CA PHE A 34 23.03 25.90 18.68
C PHE A 34 24.06 26.11 17.57
N SER A 35 25.31 26.32 17.96
CA SER A 35 26.46 26.31 17.07
C SER A 35 26.84 24.85 16.82
N GLU A 36 26.18 24.23 15.86
CA GLU A 36 26.54 22.89 15.40
C GLU A 36 27.55 23.06 14.26
N SER A 37 28.83 22.88 14.60
CA SER A 37 29.91 22.83 13.63
C SER A 37 29.74 21.59 12.75
N ILE A 38 29.17 21.77 11.57
CA ILE A 38 29.14 20.75 10.51
C ILE A 38 30.59 20.39 10.19
N PRO A 39 31.03 19.13 10.38
CA PRO A 39 32.32 18.71 9.86
C PRO A 39 32.22 18.77 8.33
N VAL A 40 32.93 19.74 7.75
CA VAL A 40 33.16 19.84 6.31
C VAL A 40 33.85 18.55 5.90
N ALA A 41 33.09 17.63 5.30
CA ALA A 41 33.63 16.45 4.66
C ALA A 41 34.61 16.93 3.59
N GLN A 42 35.89 16.63 3.80
CA GLN A 42 36.94 16.92 2.86
C GLN A 42 36.63 16.22 1.54
N THR A 43 36.37 17.01 0.51
CA THR A 43 36.31 16.57 -0.88
C THR A 43 37.69 16.01 -1.21
N GLN A 44 37.85 14.69 -1.17
CA GLN A 44 39.01 14.06 -1.77
C GLN A 44 38.93 14.30 -3.27
N ASP A 45 39.86 15.10 -3.76
CA ASP A 45 40.13 15.33 -5.16
C ASP A 45 40.64 14.00 -5.74
N VAL A 46 39.71 13.18 -6.21
CA VAL A 46 40.01 11.92 -6.87
C VAL A 46 40.57 12.27 -8.25
N ASP A 47 41.89 12.20 -8.35
CA ASP A 47 42.67 12.39 -9.57
C ASP A 47 42.10 11.52 -10.72
N VAL A 48 41.39 12.19 -11.64
CA VAL A 48 40.66 11.57 -12.77
C VAL A 48 41.60 11.02 -13.85
N ARG A 49 42.93 11.11 -13.67
CA ARG A 49 43.89 10.82 -14.75
C ARG A 49 44.27 9.37 -14.96
N ASN A 50 43.72 8.42 -14.20
CA ASN A 50 44.06 6.99 -14.36
C ASN A 50 42.88 6.01 -14.27
N VAL A 51 41.67 6.40 -14.71
CA VAL A 51 40.62 5.40 -15.01
C VAL A 51 40.91 4.81 -16.39
N ARG A 52 41.81 3.82 -16.40
CA ARG A 52 42.07 2.97 -17.55
C ARG A 52 40.75 2.27 -17.92
N LEU A 53 40.13 2.72 -19.00
CA LEU A 53 39.01 2.08 -19.70
C LEU A 53 39.45 0.70 -20.23
N VAL A 54 39.62 -0.27 -19.33
CA VAL A 54 39.83 -1.68 -19.67
C VAL A 54 38.81 -2.47 -18.88
N GLY A 55 37.63 -2.59 -19.47
CA GLY A 55 36.55 -3.39 -18.91
C GLY A 55 35.45 -3.42 -19.94
N ALA A 56 35.43 -4.50 -20.70
CA ALA A 56 34.45 -4.77 -21.75
C ALA A 56 33.04 -4.31 -21.34
N VAL A 57 32.40 -3.49 -22.17
CA VAL A 57 30.95 -3.27 -22.12
C VAL A 57 30.32 -4.66 -22.05
N PRO A 58 29.72 -5.08 -20.91
CA PRO A 58 29.11 -6.39 -20.83
C PRO A 58 28.01 -6.39 -21.88
N LYS A 59 28.22 -7.16 -22.95
CA LYS A 59 27.22 -7.43 -23.99
C LYS A 59 25.93 -7.74 -23.26
N LYS A 60 24.96 -6.83 -23.38
CA LYS A 60 23.57 -6.93 -22.92
C LYS A 60 23.40 -8.14 -22.02
N ALA A 61 23.62 -7.96 -20.71
CA ALA A 61 23.18 -8.94 -19.73
C ALA A 61 21.68 -9.10 -19.99
N ALA A 62 21.34 -10.08 -20.83
CA ALA A 62 20.00 -10.47 -21.12
C ALA A 62 19.49 -10.88 -19.76
N LEU A 63 18.78 -9.95 -19.13
CA LEU A 63 18.08 -10.15 -17.89
C LEU A 63 17.03 -11.19 -18.23
N GLY A 64 17.48 -12.44 -18.25
CA GLY A 64 16.66 -13.59 -18.51
C GLY A 64 15.66 -13.57 -17.39
N THR A 65 14.47 -13.07 -17.70
CA THR A 65 13.29 -13.19 -16.86
C THR A 65 12.93 -14.67 -16.86
N LYS A 66 13.79 -15.50 -16.25
CA LYS A 66 13.42 -16.83 -15.81
C LYS A 66 12.30 -16.57 -14.83
N LYS A 67 11.07 -16.73 -15.33
CA LYS A 67 9.84 -16.78 -14.58
C LYS A 67 10.00 -17.92 -13.58
N SER A 68 10.61 -17.61 -12.45
CA SER A 68 10.73 -18.50 -11.30
C SER A 68 9.30 -18.78 -10.89
N SER A 69 8.81 -19.93 -11.32
CA SER A 69 7.57 -20.51 -10.81
C SER A 69 7.80 -20.71 -9.31
N LEU A 70 7.40 -19.71 -8.51
CA LEU A 70 7.54 -19.72 -7.08
C LEU A 70 6.83 -20.97 -6.59
N THR A 71 7.59 -21.96 -6.14
CA THR A 71 7.01 -23.22 -5.67
C THR A 71 6.49 -22.93 -4.27
N ILE A 72 5.17 -22.84 -4.14
CA ILE A 72 4.51 -22.52 -2.88
C ILE A 72 4.48 -23.77 -2.01
N THR A 73 4.95 -23.64 -0.76
CA THR A 73 4.85 -24.74 0.22
C THR A 73 3.39 -24.92 0.66
N PRO A 74 2.92 -26.15 0.91
CA PRO A 74 1.54 -26.40 1.32
C PRO A 74 1.11 -25.58 2.56
N GLY A 75 2.02 -25.36 3.51
CA GLY A 75 1.74 -24.53 4.68
C GLY A 75 1.45 -23.07 4.34
N LYS A 76 2.18 -22.47 3.39
CA LYS A 76 1.92 -21.10 2.92
C LYS A 76 0.61 -21.00 2.15
N TYR A 77 0.23 -22.04 1.41
CA TYR A 77 -1.06 -22.10 0.72
C TYR A 77 -2.23 -22.05 1.71
N TRP A 78 -2.24 -22.93 2.72
CA TRP A 78 -3.30 -22.93 3.73
C TRP A 78 -3.33 -21.67 4.58
N LEU A 79 -2.16 -21.19 5.01
CA LEU A 79 -2.06 -19.96 5.82
C LEU A 79 -2.51 -18.73 5.03
N GLY A 80 -2.06 -18.60 3.77
CA GLY A 80 -2.49 -17.53 2.87
C GLY A 80 -3.99 -17.62 2.55
N GLY A 81 -4.49 -18.84 2.34
CA GLY A 81 -5.90 -19.18 2.20
C GLY A 81 -6.77 -18.63 3.33
N ALA A 82 -6.45 -19.05 4.55
CA ALA A 82 -7.21 -18.68 5.74
C ALA A 82 -7.11 -17.18 6.04
N ILE A 83 -5.90 -16.62 6.07
CA ILE A 83 -5.70 -15.19 6.37
C ILE A 83 -6.31 -14.31 5.29
N GLY A 84 -6.11 -14.64 4.01
CA GLY A 84 -6.68 -13.90 2.88
C GLY A 84 -8.21 -13.89 2.89
N SER A 85 -8.83 -14.99 3.30
CA SER A 85 -10.29 -15.09 3.37
C SER A 85 -10.90 -14.20 4.47
N VAL A 86 -10.18 -13.97 5.57
CA VAL A 86 -10.65 -13.14 6.70
C VAL A 86 -10.25 -11.67 6.54
N ALA A 87 -8.98 -11.39 6.25
CA ALA A 87 -8.43 -10.03 6.29
C ALA A 87 -8.66 -9.24 4.99
N GLY A 88 -8.52 -9.91 3.84
CA GLY A 88 -8.65 -9.31 2.52
C GLY A 88 -7.49 -8.43 2.06
N PHE A 89 -7.78 -7.46 1.19
CA PHE A 89 -6.86 -6.47 0.65
C PHE A 89 -5.58 -7.05 0.04
N GLY A 90 -5.67 -8.19 -0.65
CA GLY A 90 -4.50 -8.81 -1.27
C GLY A 90 -3.52 -9.44 -0.28
N ILE A 91 -3.79 -9.43 1.03
CA ILE A 91 -2.86 -9.92 2.07
C ILE A 91 -2.58 -11.41 1.88
N GLY A 92 -3.61 -12.20 1.53
CA GLY A 92 -3.42 -13.62 1.28
C GLY A 92 -2.47 -13.88 0.10
N HIS A 93 -2.59 -13.09 -0.98
CA HIS A 93 -1.67 -13.15 -2.10
C HIS A 93 -0.24 -12.73 -1.71
N ALA A 94 -0.07 -11.78 -0.79
CA ALA A 94 1.24 -11.43 -0.25
C ALA A 94 1.90 -12.56 0.53
N ILE A 95 1.14 -13.29 1.35
CA ILE A 95 1.66 -14.45 2.10
C ILE A 95 2.12 -15.56 1.17
N VAL A 96 1.36 -15.80 0.09
CA VAL A 96 1.67 -16.81 -0.92
C VAL A 96 2.82 -16.36 -1.84
N GLY A 97 3.16 -15.06 -1.84
CA GLY A 97 4.22 -14.48 -2.68
C GLY A 97 3.76 -14.12 -4.10
N GLU A 98 2.45 -14.01 -4.32
CA GLU A 98 1.83 -13.66 -5.61
C GLU A 98 1.24 -12.23 -5.63
N TYR A 99 1.59 -11.38 -4.66
CA TYR A 99 1.07 -10.01 -4.58
C TYR A 99 1.31 -9.19 -5.86
N GLY A 100 2.52 -9.28 -6.42
CA GLY A 100 2.88 -8.55 -7.64
C GLY A 100 2.14 -9.03 -8.89
N SER A 101 1.59 -10.25 -8.90
CA SER A 101 0.83 -10.74 -10.04
C SER A 101 -0.64 -10.35 -9.98
N MET A 102 -1.29 -10.49 -8.81
CA MET A 102 -2.72 -10.19 -8.65
C MET A 102 -3.09 -9.53 -7.32
N GLY A 103 -2.36 -9.76 -6.23
CA GLY A 103 -2.74 -9.22 -4.92
C GLY A 103 -2.97 -7.71 -4.92
N TRP A 104 -2.17 -6.95 -5.67
CA TRP A 104 -2.32 -5.50 -5.78
C TRP A 104 -3.66 -5.06 -6.39
N ILE A 105 -4.25 -5.87 -7.28
CA ILE A 105 -5.54 -5.54 -7.92
C ILE A 105 -6.64 -5.56 -6.87
N PHE A 106 -6.66 -6.58 -6.00
CA PHE A 106 -7.64 -6.66 -4.92
C PHE A 106 -7.47 -5.51 -3.91
N THR A 107 -6.24 -5.16 -3.53
CA THR A 107 -6.00 -3.99 -2.68
C THR A 107 -6.57 -2.72 -3.29
N LEU A 108 -6.32 -2.50 -4.58
CA LEU A 108 -6.77 -1.29 -5.27
C LEU A 108 -8.29 -1.25 -5.44
N THR A 109 -8.90 -2.35 -5.88
CA THR A 109 -10.35 -2.40 -6.14
C THR A 109 -11.15 -2.38 -4.84
N GLU A 110 -10.71 -3.03 -3.78
CA GLU A 110 -11.36 -2.98 -2.46
C GLU A 110 -11.26 -1.57 -1.85
N LEU A 111 -10.11 -0.91 -1.98
CA LEU A 111 -9.94 0.48 -1.55
C LEU A 111 -10.88 1.42 -2.34
N LEU A 112 -10.97 1.24 -3.66
CA LEU A 112 -11.89 2.02 -4.50
C LEU A 112 -13.35 1.77 -4.09
N ALA A 113 -13.76 0.52 -3.86
CA ALA A 113 -15.12 0.20 -3.42
C ALA A 113 -15.48 0.87 -2.10
N LEU A 114 -14.57 0.86 -1.12
CA LEU A 114 -14.77 1.50 0.18
C LEU A 114 -14.66 3.04 0.12
N SER A 115 -14.00 3.60 -0.89
CA SER A 115 -13.93 5.05 -1.09
C SER A 115 -15.25 5.67 -1.54
N ILE A 116 -16.13 4.90 -2.21
CA ILE A 116 -17.43 5.37 -2.72
C ILE A 116 -18.28 6.06 -1.64
N PRO A 117 -18.56 5.44 -0.47
CA PRO A 117 -19.35 6.10 0.58
C PRO A 117 -18.66 7.32 1.18
N VAL A 118 -17.32 7.35 1.20
CA VAL A 118 -16.53 8.49 1.72
C VAL A 118 -16.62 9.69 0.79
N VAL A 119 -16.44 9.46 -0.52
CA VAL A 119 -16.57 10.52 -1.53
C VAL A 119 -18.00 11.04 -1.59
N ALA A 120 -19.00 10.15 -1.52
CA ALA A 120 -20.40 10.55 -1.46
C ALA A 120 -20.69 11.44 -0.23
N ALA A 121 -20.19 11.07 0.96
CA ALA A 121 -20.32 11.88 2.16
C ALA A 121 -19.67 13.27 2.00
N GLY A 122 -18.48 13.33 1.39
CA GLY A 122 -17.77 14.59 1.14
C GLY A 122 -18.53 15.53 0.21
N ILE A 123 -19.07 15.02 -0.91
CA ILE A 123 -19.86 15.81 -1.85
C ILE A 123 -21.11 16.37 -1.15
N THR A 124 -21.81 15.56 -0.37
CA THR A 124 -22.99 16.02 0.36
C THR A 124 -22.65 17.07 1.43
N ALA A 125 -21.51 16.94 2.11
CA ALA A 125 -21.06 17.92 3.08
C ALA A 125 -20.76 19.28 2.42
N ILE A 126 -20.15 19.29 1.25
CA ILE A 126 -19.86 20.53 0.48
C ILE A 126 -21.17 21.21 0.06
N ALA A 127 -22.14 20.44 -0.47
CA ALA A 127 -23.42 20.99 -0.89
C ALA A 127 -24.22 21.65 0.26
N ILE A 128 -24.09 21.13 1.49
CA ILE A 128 -24.70 21.74 2.68
C ILE A 128 -23.99 23.06 3.05
N TRP A 129 -22.66 23.11 2.88
CA TRP A 129 -21.85 24.24 3.29
C TRP A 129 -22.04 25.47 2.38
N ASP A 130 -22.15 25.26 1.07
CA ASP A 130 -22.20 26.36 0.09
C ASP A 130 -23.50 27.18 0.13
N GLY A 131 -24.48 26.78 0.96
CA GLY A 131 -25.69 27.55 1.20
C GLY A 131 -26.57 27.75 -0.04
N GLU A 132 -26.24 27.07 -1.16
CA GLU A 132 -27.16 26.90 -2.27
C GLU A 132 -28.41 26.26 -1.68
N GLY A 133 -29.53 26.96 -1.77
CA GLY A 133 -30.81 26.63 -1.16
C GLY A 133 -31.45 25.37 -1.75
N ILE A 134 -30.72 24.26 -1.71
CA ILE A 134 -31.29 22.95 -1.88
C ILE A 134 -32.22 22.79 -0.68
N ASN A 135 -33.52 22.90 -0.94
CA ASN A 135 -34.58 22.43 -0.05
C ASN A 135 -34.52 20.90 0.12
N THR A 136 -33.32 20.30 0.08
CA THR A 136 -33.06 18.94 0.49
C THR A 136 -33.31 18.87 1.97
N THR A 137 -34.42 18.24 2.31
CA THR A 137 -34.64 17.74 3.65
C THR A 137 -33.49 16.83 4.04
N PHE A 138 -33.10 16.86 5.31
CA PHE A 138 -32.10 15.95 5.88
C PHE A 138 -32.34 14.47 5.50
N ASP A 139 -33.60 14.10 5.31
CA ASP A 139 -34.01 12.77 4.84
C ASP A 139 -33.48 12.42 3.44
N GLN A 140 -33.47 13.38 2.50
CA GLN A 140 -32.95 13.15 1.14
C GLN A 140 -31.42 12.94 1.13
N ILE A 141 -30.72 13.58 2.07
CA ILE A 141 -29.27 13.41 2.27
C ILE A 141 -28.98 12.01 2.80
N ILE A 142 -29.74 11.55 3.80
CA ILE A 142 -29.60 10.20 4.35
C ILE A 142 -29.92 9.15 3.28
N ASP A 143 -31.01 9.31 2.54
CA ASP A 143 -31.41 8.37 1.51
C ASP A 143 -30.33 8.25 0.43
N THR A 144 -29.81 9.39 -0.05
CA THR A 144 -28.73 9.41 -1.05
C THR A 144 -27.47 8.73 -0.52
N TRP A 145 -27.03 9.06 0.70
CA TRP A 145 -25.84 8.47 1.30
C TRP A 145 -25.99 6.96 1.52
N SER A 146 -27.19 6.51 1.93
CA SER A 146 -27.47 5.09 2.15
C SER A 146 -27.30 4.27 0.87
N VAL A 147 -27.72 4.80 -0.29
CA VAL A 147 -27.57 4.12 -1.59
C VAL A 147 -26.09 3.93 -1.92
N PHE A 148 -25.27 4.96 -1.78
CA PHE A 148 -23.83 4.86 -2.04
C PHE A 148 -23.11 3.94 -1.05
N LEU A 149 -23.53 3.92 0.22
CA LEU A 149 -23.04 2.98 1.22
C LEU A 149 -23.33 1.54 0.81
N TRP A 150 -24.57 1.23 0.41
CA TRP A 150 -24.95 -0.10 -0.05
C TRP A 150 -24.23 -0.52 -1.33
N ILE A 151 -24.03 0.39 -2.27
CA ILE A 151 -23.26 0.13 -3.49
C ILE A 151 -21.79 -0.18 -3.14
N GLY A 152 -21.16 0.64 -2.30
CA GLY A 152 -19.78 0.44 -1.87
C GLY A 152 -19.59 -0.89 -1.12
N LEU A 153 -20.46 -1.19 -0.16
CA LEU A 153 -20.45 -2.45 0.59
C LEU A 153 -20.74 -3.66 -0.31
N GLY A 154 -21.69 -3.54 -1.26
CA GLY A 154 -22.01 -4.59 -2.20
C GLY A 154 -20.85 -4.91 -3.15
N LEU A 155 -20.20 -3.87 -3.69
CA LEU A 155 -18.99 -4.03 -4.51
C LEU A 155 -17.85 -4.65 -3.69
N TYR A 156 -17.62 -4.16 -2.47
CA TYR A 156 -16.61 -4.74 -1.58
C TYR A 156 -16.90 -6.24 -1.33
N ALA A 157 -18.13 -6.61 -0.98
CA ALA A 157 -18.50 -8.01 -0.76
C ALA A 157 -18.30 -8.88 -2.01
N ALA A 158 -18.64 -8.39 -3.20
CA ALA A 158 -18.39 -9.10 -4.45
C ALA A 158 -16.89 -9.32 -4.70
N LEU A 159 -16.07 -8.29 -4.45
CA LEU A 159 -14.61 -8.36 -4.54
C LEU A 159 -14.04 -9.35 -3.51
N ARG A 160 -14.57 -9.39 -2.27
CA ARG A 160 -14.19 -10.38 -1.24
C ARG A 160 -14.39 -11.81 -1.75
N VAL A 161 -15.57 -12.09 -2.30
CA VAL A 161 -15.90 -13.43 -2.82
C VAL A 161 -14.98 -13.79 -3.99
N TRP A 162 -14.71 -12.83 -4.87
CA TRP A 162 -13.78 -13.04 -5.98
C TRP A 162 -12.34 -13.30 -5.49
N GLU A 163 -11.82 -12.50 -4.55
CA GLU A 163 -10.48 -12.72 -3.98
C GLU A 163 -10.39 -14.12 -3.36
N ILE A 164 -11.38 -14.52 -2.56
CA ILE A 164 -11.43 -15.85 -1.97
C ILE A 164 -11.30 -16.92 -3.07
N ILE A 165 -12.13 -16.83 -4.12
CA ILE A 165 -12.10 -17.82 -5.20
C ILE A 165 -10.74 -17.83 -5.94
N ASP A 166 -10.20 -16.67 -6.33
CA ASP A 166 -8.91 -16.60 -7.03
C ASP A 166 -7.79 -17.18 -6.14
N LEU A 167 -7.81 -16.88 -4.85
CA LEU A 167 -6.78 -17.28 -3.91
C LEU A 167 -6.75 -18.79 -3.65
N TRP A 168 -7.90 -19.46 -3.67
CA TRP A 168 -7.96 -20.92 -3.53
C TRP A 168 -7.68 -21.67 -4.84
N THR A 169 -8.00 -21.08 -6.00
CA THR A 169 -7.94 -21.77 -7.30
C THR A 169 -6.66 -21.52 -8.09
N ARG A 170 -5.98 -20.40 -7.87
CA ARG A 170 -4.78 -20.01 -8.63
C ARG A 170 -3.48 -20.72 -8.23
N PRO A 171 -3.17 -20.93 -6.94
CA PRO A 171 -1.87 -21.46 -6.53
C PRO A 171 -1.61 -22.87 -7.07
N LYS A 172 -0.47 -23.05 -7.75
CA LYS A 172 0.01 -24.38 -8.14
C LYS A 172 0.85 -24.97 -7.02
N VAL A 173 0.21 -25.68 -6.10
CA VAL A 173 0.87 -26.34 -4.98
C VAL A 173 1.63 -27.58 -5.48
N LYS A 174 2.93 -27.67 -5.21
CA LYS A 174 3.68 -28.92 -5.38
C LYS A 174 3.66 -29.69 -4.07
N TRP A 175 3.09 -30.88 -4.11
CA TRP A 175 3.01 -31.73 -2.93
C TRP A 175 4.36 -32.41 -2.64
N PRO A 176 4.74 -32.60 -1.36
CA PRO A 176 5.92 -33.36 -1.00
C PRO A 176 5.80 -34.78 -1.58
N GLY A 177 6.77 -35.16 -2.41
CA GLY A 177 6.77 -36.42 -3.17
C GLY A 177 6.81 -36.25 -4.69
N GLN A 178 6.51 -35.07 -5.22
CA GLN A 178 6.78 -34.76 -6.63
C GLN A 178 8.23 -34.32 -6.81
N THR A 179 9.11 -35.26 -7.15
CA THR A 179 10.50 -35.00 -7.55
C THR A 179 10.53 -34.26 -8.89
N THR A 180 10.38 -32.94 -8.86
CA THR A 180 10.76 -32.11 -10.02
C THR A 180 12.28 -32.06 -10.07
N LYS A 181 12.89 -32.54 -11.16
CA LYS A 181 14.33 -32.40 -11.41
C LYS A 181 14.73 -30.93 -11.18
N THR A 182 15.35 -30.66 -10.04
CA THR A 182 15.76 -29.33 -9.61
C THR A 182 16.82 -28.83 -10.57
N SER A 183 16.42 -28.03 -11.55
CA SER A 183 17.37 -27.16 -12.23
C SER A 183 17.85 -26.16 -11.18
N ALA A 184 19.16 -26.13 -10.91
CA ALA A 184 19.78 -25.27 -9.90
C ALA A 184 19.17 -23.85 -9.96
N VAL A 185 18.41 -23.51 -8.92
CA VAL A 185 17.81 -22.18 -8.77
C VAL A 185 18.80 -21.34 -7.99
N THR A 186 19.41 -20.37 -8.65
CA THR A 186 20.12 -19.27 -7.99
C THR A 186 19.06 -18.45 -7.23
N ASN A 187 19.08 -18.51 -5.91
CA ASN A 187 18.10 -17.82 -5.07
C ASN A 187 18.38 -16.31 -5.10
N MET A 188 17.53 -15.53 -5.76
CA MET A 188 17.46 -14.09 -5.55
C MET A 188 16.67 -13.83 -4.26
N MET A 189 17.33 -13.28 -3.25
CA MET A 189 16.70 -12.84 -2.01
C MET A 189 16.60 -11.31 -2.05
N LEU A 190 15.39 -10.77 -2.01
CA LEU A 190 15.19 -9.36 -1.66
C LEU A 190 15.20 -9.27 -0.14
N VAL A 191 16.22 -8.62 0.41
CA VAL A 191 16.28 -8.29 1.83
C VAL A 191 15.79 -6.85 1.97
N PRO A 192 14.69 -6.59 2.71
CA PRO A 192 14.31 -5.23 3.03
C PRO A 192 15.37 -4.65 3.98
N THR A 193 16.01 -3.56 3.57
CA THR A 193 17.03 -2.89 4.38
C THR A 193 16.47 -1.55 4.84
N PHE A 194 16.44 -1.32 6.15
CA PHE A 194 16.08 -0.02 6.70
C PHE A 194 17.30 0.89 6.65
N SER A 195 17.25 1.94 5.82
CA SER A 195 18.30 2.95 5.77
C SER A 195 18.21 3.84 7.01
N PRO A 196 19.29 3.98 7.81
CA PRO A 196 19.25 4.80 9.03
C PRO A 196 19.24 6.31 8.76
N THR A 197 19.44 6.76 7.52
CA THR A 197 19.63 8.18 7.18
C THR A 197 18.47 8.83 6.42
N GLY A 198 17.37 8.12 6.17
CA GLY A 198 16.20 8.73 5.54
C GLY A 198 14.98 7.83 5.62
N ALA A 199 13.81 8.44 5.85
CA ALA A 199 12.50 7.80 5.84
C ALA A 199 12.14 7.29 4.43
N GLY A 200 12.81 6.23 3.97
CA GLY A 200 12.62 5.62 2.67
C GLY A 200 12.83 4.11 2.75
N LEU A 201 11.90 3.36 2.16
CA LEU A 201 12.07 1.93 1.92
C LEU A 201 13.02 1.75 0.74
N SER A 202 14.16 1.10 0.95
CA SER A 202 15.04 0.66 -0.13
C SER A 202 15.08 -0.87 -0.18
N PHE A 203 15.25 -1.41 -1.38
CA PHE A 203 15.34 -2.85 -1.62
C PHE A 203 16.71 -3.14 -2.21
N GLN A 204 17.46 -4.06 -1.59
CA GLN A 204 18.73 -4.52 -2.11
C GLN A 204 18.56 -5.92 -2.73
N LEU A 205 18.99 -6.06 -3.98
CA LEU A 205 19.06 -7.34 -4.69
C LEU A 205 20.44 -7.97 -4.44
N SER A 206 20.45 -9.17 -3.87
CA SER A 206 21.66 -10.00 -3.72
C SER A 206 21.54 -11.23 -4.64
N PHE A 207 22.65 -11.55 -5.33
CA PHE A 207 22.78 -12.66 -6.28
C PHE A 207 23.67 -13.76 -5.72
#